data_AF-A0A7K1GEX5-F1
#
_entry.id   AF-A0A7K1GEX5-F1
#
_cell.length_a   1.000
_cell.length_b   1.000
_cell.length_c   1.000
_cell.angle_alpha   90.00
_cell.angle_beta   90.00
_cell.angle_gamma   90.00
#
_symmetry.space_group_name_H-M   'P 1'
#
loop_
_entity.id
_entity.type
_entity.pdbx_description
1 polymer ?
#
loop_
_entity_poly.entity_id
_entity_poly.type
_entity_poly.pdbx_seq_one_letter_code
_entity_poly.pdbx_strand_id
1 'polypeptide(L)'
;MKYISILVVALLTSACCGAKNTVLAQPEQTKEVAVVTEVPDAVEAPPSPGSLVDETEVEIPLPPKPPKLEEVDVVDDYKPEAFNHSRWNKLLKKYVTEGGNVDYKSFKNNPRELSVYIDDLTHNTPTEDWNKDDKLAYWINAYNTLTVDLILKNYPLESIKDIKDPWDQRLWQFGDKWYNLNDIEHEILRKMDEPRIHFAIVCASVSCPKLQNEAFTASKLEEQLTNATNEFLADTSKNEFSKDEIKLSKIFKWFKKDFEQNGSLIDFLNQYTTVTISESAKKSYKDYNWDLND
;
A
#
# COMPACT_ATOMS: atom_id res chain seq x y z
N MET A 1 2.37 -44.43 -53.38
CA MET A 1 1.22 -43.53 -53.15
C MET A 1 0.53 -44.01 -51.88
N LYS A 2 0.56 -43.21 -50.80
CA LYS A 2 0.05 -43.60 -49.47
C LYS A 2 -1.45 -43.27 -49.38
N TYR A 3 -2.21 -44.21 -48.83
CA TYR A 3 -3.67 -44.21 -48.72
C TYR A 3 -4.18 -43.35 -47.55
N ILE A 4 -5.31 -42.69 -47.80
CA ILE A 4 -6.19 -41.99 -46.85
C ILE A 4 -7.29 -42.98 -46.40
N SER A 5 -7.64 -42.99 -45.11
CA SER A 5 -8.98 -43.29 -44.51
C SER A 5 -8.83 -43.33 -42.97
N ILE A 6 -9.21 -42.28 -42.24
CA ILE A 6 -10.51 -42.03 -41.59
C ILE A 6 -10.88 -43.06 -40.49
N LEU A 7 -10.63 -42.62 -39.25
CA LEU A 7 -11.38 -42.73 -37.99
C LEU A 7 -12.62 -43.66 -37.93
N VAL A 8 -12.61 -44.65 -37.03
CA VAL A 8 -13.77 -45.07 -36.19
C VAL A 8 -13.23 -45.73 -34.92
N VAL A 9 -13.45 -45.12 -33.74
CA VAL A 9 -13.45 -45.85 -32.47
C VAL A 9 -14.75 -45.51 -31.75
N ALA A 10 -15.60 -46.52 -31.61
CA ALA A 10 -16.88 -46.45 -30.95
C ALA A 10 -16.74 -46.71 -29.44
N LEU A 11 -17.41 -45.86 -28.68
CA LEU A 11 -18.05 -46.01 -27.36
C LEU A 11 -17.98 -47.37 -26.65
N LEU A 12 -17.73 -47.33 -25.33
CA LEU A 12 -18.71 -47.73 -24.29
C LEU A 12 -18.12 -47.59 -22.88
N THR A 13 -18.86 -46.91 -21.99
CA THR A 13 -19.04 -47.08 -20.51
C THR A 13 -19.32 -45.70 -19.90
N SER A 14 -20.23 -45.45 -18.96
CA SER A 14 -21.35 -46.17 -18.35
C SER A 14 -22.13 -45.09 -17.58
N ALA A 15 -23.42 -44.97 -17.81
CA ALA A 15 -24.28 -44.02 -17.09
C ALA A 15 -24.66 -44.60 -15.71
N CYS A 16 -24.36 -43.86 -14.64
CA CYS A 16 -25.05 -44.00 -13.36
C CYS A 16 -25.55 -42.63 -12.91
N CYS A 17 -26.88 -42.52 -12.84
CA CYS A 17 -27.62 -41.41 -12.27
C CYS A 17 -27.32 -41.23 -10.78
N GLY A 18 -27.19 -39.98 -10.35
CA GLY A 18 -27.16 -39.59 -8.94
C GLY A 18 -27.59 -38.14 -8.80
N ALA A 19 -28.91 -37.91 -8.78
CA ALA A 19 -29.50 -36.61 -8.48
C ALA A 19 -29.27 -36.28 -6.99
N LYS A 20 -28.63 -35.14 -6.71
CA LYS A 20 -28.67 -34.51 -5.39
C LYS A 20 -29.44 -33.20 -5.51
N ASN A 21 -30.56 -33.17 -4.79
CA ASN A 21 -31.45 -32.04 -4.63
C ASN A 21 -30.68 -30.83 -4.08
N THR A 22 -30.78 -29.71 -4.79
CA THR A 22 -30.35 -28.40 -4.30
C THR A 22 -31.55 -27.77 -3.61
N VAL A 23 -31.51 -27.63 -2.29
CA VAL A 23 -32.48 -26.83 -1.54
C VAL A 23 -32.08 -25.37 -1.73
N LEU A 24 -32.81 -24.67 -2.59
CA LEU A 24 -32.82 -23.22 -2.65
C LEU A 24 -33.60 -22.71 -1.43
N ALA A 25 -32.91 -22.05 -0.51
CA ALA A 25 -33.56 -21.21 0.49
C ALA A 25 -34.06 -19.94 -0.21
N GLN A 26 -35.39 -19.82 -0.35
CA GLN A 26 -36.06 -18.58 -0.71
C GLN A 26 -36.18 -17.66 0.53
N PRO A 27 -36.27 -16.33 0.31
CA PRO A 27 -36.26 -15.34 1.37
C PRO A 27 -37.59 -15.31 2.12
N GLU A 28 -37.55 -15.23 3.45
CA GLU A 28 -38.73 -14.94 4.26
C GLU A 28 -39.19 -13.50 4.04
N GLN A 29 -40.43 -13.36 3.57
CA GLN A 29 -41.23 -12.15 3.69
C GLN A 29 -41.58 -11.92 5.18
N THR A 30 -41.24 -10.77 5.72
CA THR A 30 -41.88 -10.24 6.92
C THR A 30 -42.74 -9.05 6.55
N LYS A 31 -43.93 -9.02 7.18
CA LYS A 31 -45.13 -8.29 6.79
C LYS A 31 -45.01 -6.78 6.95
N GLU A 32 -45.54 -6.11 5.94
CA GLU A 32 -45.98 -4.72 5.90
C GLU A 32 -47.01 -4.44 7.01
N VAL A 33 -46.79 -3.39 7.81
CA VAL A 33 -47.83 -2.77 8.63
C VAL A 33 -47.98 -1.33 8.16
N ALA A 34 -49.15 -1.06 7.58
CA ALA A 34 -49.58 0.24 7.10
C ALA A 34 -49.70 1.24 8.26
N VAL A 35 -49.14 2.44 8.07
CA VAL A 35 -49.49 3.62 8.89
C VAL A 35 -50.38 4.51 8.04
N VAL A 36 -51.60 4.66 8.52
CA VAL A 36 -52.69 5.46 7.95
C VAL A 36 -52.40 6.95 8.17
N THR A 37 -52.50 7.70 7.08
CA THR A 37 -52.60 9.16 7.02
C THR A 37 -53.96 9.62 7.55
N GLU A 38 -53.97 10.57 8.49
CA GLU A 38 -55.07 11.52 8.67
C GLU A 38 -54.52 12.94 8.84
N VAL A 39 -54.98 13.83 7.96
CA VAL A 39 -54.85 15.28 7.99
C VAL A 39 -56.13 15.83 8.62
N PRO A 40 -56.07 16.96 9.35
CA PRO A 40 -57.16 17.91 9.20
C PRO A 40 -56.70 19.35 8.93
N ASP A 41 -57.57 20.01 8.18
CA ASP A 41 -57.46 21.29 7.50
C ASP A 41 -57.47 22.55 8.41
N ALA A 42 -56.84 23.57 7.83
CA ALA A 42 -57.19 24.99 7.75
C ALA A 42 -58.02 25.66 8.87
N VAL A 43 -57.47 26.76 9.40
CA VAL A 43 -58.26 27.88 9.93
C VAL A 43 -57.63 29.21 9.47
N GLU A 44 -58.53 30.09 9.01
CA GLU A 44 -58.35 31.37 8.35
C GLU A 44 -57.74 32.50 9.20
N ALA A 45 -57.21 33.50 8.48
CA ALA A 45 -56.77 34.80 8.98
C ALA A 45 -57.93 35.78 9.26
N PRO A 46 -57.72 36.76 10.15
CA PRO A 46 -58.12 38.14 9.83
C PRO A 46 -57.10 39.18 10.41
N PRO A 47 -57.36 40.50 10.34
CA PRO A 47 -57.00 41.39 9.26
C PRO A 47 -55.91 42.42 9.64
N SER A 48 -55.37 43.09 8.62
CA SER A 48 -54.45 44.24 8.76
C SER A 48 -55.16 45.49 9.29
N PRO A 49 -54.44 46.32 10.07
CA PRO A 49 -54.56 47.76 9.92
C PRO A 49 -53.20 48.47 9.83
N GLY A 50 -53.08 49.33 8.81
CA GLY A 50 -52.70 50.74 9.02
C GLY A 50 -51.24 51.10 9.30
N SER A 51 -50.57 51.49 8.23
CA SER A 51 -49.45 52.45 8.10
C SER A 51 -49.23 53.46 9.26
N LEU A 52 -47.98 53.70 9.64
CA LEU A 52 -47.20 54.96 9.45
C LEU A 52 -46.04 55.09 10.45
N VAL A 53 -44.89 55.55 9.91
CA VAL A 53 -43.72 56.24 10.54
C VAL A 53 -42.92 55.46 11.61
N ASP A 54 -41.58 55.47 11.67
CA ASP A 54 -40.62 56.55 11.40
C ASP A 54 -39.24 55.92 11.11
N GLU A 55 -38.47 56.52 10.20
CA GLU A 55 -37.12 56.09 9.83
C GLU A 55 -36.12 56.62 10.86
N THR A 56 -35.55 55.73 11.67
CA THR A 56 -34.26 55.99 12.33
C THR A 56 -33.30 54.88 12.00
N GLU A 57 -32.44 55.17 11.05
CA GLU A 57 -31.28 54.40 10.63
C GLU A 57 -30.30 54.30 11.82
N VAL A 58 -30.33 53.17 12.53
CA VAL A 58 -29.30 52.82 13.49
C VAL A 58 -28.19 52.10 12.71
N GLU A 59 -27.13 52.84 12.36
CA GLU A 59 -25.89 52.25 11.84
C GLU A 59 -25.36 51.23 12.87
N ILE A 60 -25.51 49.95 12.55
CA ILE A 60 -24.78 48.87 13.22
C ILE A 60 -23.34 48.96 12.69
N PRO A 61 -22.32 49.20 13.54
CA PRO A 61 -20.94 49.27 13.07
C PRO A 61 -20.55 47.94 12.42
N LEU A 62 -20.09 48.00 11.17
CA LEU A 62 -19.50 46.85 10.49
C LEU A 62 -18.36 46.29 11.35
N PRO A 63 -18.23 44.95 11.46
CA PRO A 63 -17.12 44.34 12.17
C PRO A 63 -15.79 44.81 11.59
N PRO A 64 -14.74 44.97 12.43
CA PRO A 64 -13.44 45.46 11.97
C PRO A 64 -12.93 44.60 10.82
N LYS A 65 -12.50 45.28 9.75
CA LYS A 65 -11.87 44.66 8.58
C LYS A 65 -10.78 43.70 9.07
N PRO A 66 -10.78 42.42 8.65
CA PRO A 66 -9.75 41.48 9.08
C PRO A 66 -8.38 42.06 8.75
N PRO A 67 -7.39 41.86 9.65
CA PRO A 67 -6.05 42.37 9.43
C PRO A 67 -5.55 41.87 8.08
N LYS A 68 -4.96 42.80 7.30
CA LYS A 68 -4.34 42.50 6.02
C LYS A 68 -3.31 41.40 6.30
N LEU A 69 -3.58 40.19 5.80
CA LEU A 69 -2.62 39.10 5.83
C LEU A 69 -1.35 39.65 5.18
N GLU A 70 -0.30 39.78 5.97
CA GLU A 70 1.04 39.96 5.43
C GLU A 70 1.28 38.75 4.53
N GLU A 71 1.69 39.00 3.29
CA GLU A 71 2.12 37.97 2.37
C GLU A 71 3.30 37.26 3.04
N VAL A 72 3.01 36.13 3.69
CA VAL A 72 4.04 35.16 4.02
C VAL A 72 4.51 34.65 2.68
N ASP A 73 5.70 35.07 2.27
CA ASP A 73 6.43 34.44 1.18
C ASP A 73 6.55 32.96 1.50
N VAL A 74 5.58 32.16 1.04
CA VAL A 74 5.71 30.71 0.97
C VAL A 74 6.77 30.51 -0.10
N VAL A 75 8.02 30.44 0.35
CA VAL A 75 9.12 29.94 -0.46
C VAL A 75 8.78 28.47 -0.68
N ASP A 76 8.05 28.21 -1.75
CA ASP A 76 7.79 26.87 -2.26
C ASP A 76 9.16 26.33 -2.69
N ASP A 77 9.85 25.65 -1.78
CA ASP A 77 11.06 24.85 -2.06
C ASP A 77 10.62 23.59 -2.84
N TYR A 78 9.88 23.81 -3.92
CA TYR A 78 9.51 22.78 -4.87
C TYR A 78 10.79 22.37 -5.59
N LYS A 79 11.49 21.40 -5.03
CA LYS A 79 12.51 20.67 -5.74
C LYS A 79 11.82 19.73 -6.71
N PRO A 80 11.96 19.92 -8.03
CA PRO A 80 11.44 18.95 -8.99
C PRO A 80 12.09 17.60 -8.72
N GLU A 81 11.26 16.58 -8.50
CA GLU A 81 11.72 15.20 -8.31
C GLU A 81 12.47 14.72 -9.55
N ALA A 82 13.55 13.98 -9.34
CA ALA A 82 14.40 13.53 -10.44
C ALA A 82 13.71 12.45 -11.31
N PHE A 83 12.69 11.77 -10.79
CA PHE A 83 11.91 10.75 -11.49
C PHE A 83 10.43 10.79 -11.10
N ASN A 84 9.54 10.58 -12.08
CA ASN A 84 8.10 10.66 -11.88
C ASN A 84 7.49 9.30 -11.54
N HIS A 85 7.09 9.12 -10.27
CA HIS A 85 6.45 7.89 -9.78
C HIS A 85 4.92 7.84 -9.92
N SER A 86 4.29 8.78 -10.64
CA SER A 86 2.82 8.91 -10.69
C SER A 86 2.10 7.70 -11.30
N ARG A 87 2.71 6.99 -12.25
CA ARG A 87 2.14 5.75 -12.82
C ARG A 87 2.06 4.66 -11.76
N TRP A 88 3.16 4.46 -11.02
CA TRP A 88 3.20 3.50 -9.92
C TRP A 88 2.22 3.87 -8.83
N ASN A 89 2.16 5.14 -8.45
CA ASN A 89 1.20 5.61 -7.46
C ASN A 89 -0.26 5.30 -7.86
N LYS A 90 -0.63 5.47 -9.14
CA LYS A 90 -1.96 5.12 -9.64
C LYS A 90 -2.24 3.62 -9.55
N LEU A 91 -1.24 2.78 -9.82
CA LEU A 91 -1.35 1.33 -9.69
C LEU A 91 -1.53 0.91 -8.23
N LEU A 92 -0.73 1.48 -7.33
CA LEU A 92 -0.84 1.26 -5.89
C LEU A 92 -2.23 1.63 -5.37
N LYS A 93 -2.72 2.83 -5.65
CA LYS A 93 -4.07 3.27 -5.23
C LYS A 93 -5.20 2.41 -5.80
N LYS A 94 -4.98 1.73 -6.93
CA LYS A 94 -5.97 0.89 -7.58
C LYS A 94 -5.97 -0.55 -7.06
N TYR A 95 -4.79 -1.10 -6.76
CA TYR A 95 -4.63 -2.54 -6.50
C TYR A 95 -4.12 -2.87 -5.10
N VAL A 96 -3.77 -1.87 -4.28
CA VAL A 96 -3.24 -2.07 -2.93
C VAL A 96 -4.18 -1.42 -1.93
N THR A 97 -4.65 -2.22 -0.97
CA THR A 97 -5.51 -1.74 0.12
C THR A 97 -4.71 -0.88 1.11
N GLU A 98 -5.39 -0.14 1.99
CA GLU A 98 -4.72 0.62 3.07
C GLU A 98 -3.92 -0.28 4.03
N GLY A 99 -4.35 -1.55 4.18
CA GLY A 99 -3.62 -2.59 4.93
C GLY A 99 -2.42 -3.18 4.18
N GLY A 100 -2.24 -2.83 2.90
CA GLY A 100 -1.14 -3.27 2.04
C GLY A 100 -1.30 -4.65 1.40
N ASN A 101 -2.52 -5.22 1.43
CA ASN A 101 -2.85 -6.40 0.63
C ASN A 101 -3.00 -6.00 -0.84
N VAL A 102 -2.53 -6.86 -1.74
CA VAL A 102 -2.49 -6.60 -3.18
C VAL A 102 -3.50 -7.48 -3.90
N ASP A 103 -4.44 -6.87 -4.64
CA ASP A 103 -5.37 -7.60 -5.50
C ASP A 103 -4.67 -8.09 -6.79
N TYR A 104 -3.79 -9.09 -6.65
CA TYR A 104 -3.04 -9.67 -7.78
C TYR A 104 -3.97 -10.26 -8.84
N LYS A 105 -5.14 -10.79 -8.43
CA LYS A 105 -6.13 -11.34 -9.35
C LYS A 105 -6.65 -10.29 -10.32
N SER A 106 -7.02 -9.10 -9.85
CA SER A 106 -7.45 -7.99 -10.71
C SER A 106 -6.28 -7.32 -11.43
N PHE A 107 -5.12 -7.23 -10.77
CA PHE A 107 -3.92 -6.59 -11.33
C PHE A 107 -3.39 -7.37 -12.53
N LYS A 108 -3.36 -8.71 -12.46
CA LYS A 108 -2.92 -9.58 -13.57
C LYS A 108 -3.68 -9.33 -14.89
N ASN A 109 -4.93 -8.88 -14.82
CA ASN A 109 -5.74 -8.62 -16.01
C ASN A 109 -5.39 -7.29 -16.70
N ASN A 110 -4.54 -6.45 -16.11
CA ASN A 110 -4.18 -5.12 -16.63
C ASN A 110 -2.66 -4.84 -16.54
N PRO A 111 -1.79 -5.70 -17.10
CA PRO A 111 -0.34 -5.62 -16.89
C PRO A 111 0.35 -4.47 -17.64
N ARG A 112 -0.35 -3.84 -18.59
CA ARG A 112 0.24 -2.82 -19.49
C ARG A 112 0.84 -1.64 -18.73
N GLU A 113 0.08 -1.04 -17.81
CA GLU A 113 0.55 0.15 -17.08
C GLU A 113 1.75 -0.17 -16.18
N LEU A 114 1.80 -1.38 -15.60
CA LEU A 114 2.96 -1.84 -14.85
C LEU A 114 4.18 -1.99 -15.76
N SER A 115 3.99 -2.60 -16.93
CA SER A 115 5.07 -2.80 -17.92
C SER A 115 5.64 -1.46 -18.41
N VAL A 116 4.78 -0.46 -18.65
CA VAL A 116 5.21 0.90 -19.03
C VAL A 116 6.01 1.55 -17.91
N TYR A 117 5.57 1.41 -16.66
CA TYR A 117 6.33 1.97 -15.55
C TYR A 117 7.67 1.27 -15.32
N ILE A 118 7.75 -0.05 -15.52
CA ILE A 118 9.03 -0.79 -15.51
C ILE A 118 9.93 -0.29 -16.64
N ASP A 119 9.39 -0.04 -17.83
CA ASP A 119 10.14 0.53 -18.96
C ASP A 119 10.66 1.94 -18.64
N ASP A 120 9.85 2.78 -17.99
CA ASP A 120 10.26 4.11 -17.52
C ASP A 120 11.44 3.99 -16.54
N LEU A 121 11.40 3.05 -15.59
CA LEU A 121 12.51 2.77 -14.66
C LEU A 121 13.77 2.34 -15.42
N THR A 122 13.67 1.31 -16.27
CA THR A 122 14.86 0.73 -16.93
C THR A 122 15.60 1.70 -17.85
N HIS A 123 14.91 2.72 -18.37
CA HIS A 123 15.49 3.76 -19.24
C HIS A 123 15.99 5.00 -18.49
N ASN A 124 15.58 5.23 -17.23
CA ASN A 124 15.90 6.46 -16.49
C ASN A 124 16.47 6.13 -15.10
N THR A 125 17.60 5.42 -15.08
CA THR A 125 18.25 5.02 -13.83
C THR A 125 18.88 6.20 -13.10
N PRO A 126 18.95 6.18 -11.75
CA PRO A 126 19.57 7.25 -10.98
C PRO A 126 21.02 7.50 -11.42
N THR A 127 21.35 8.77 -11.57
CA THR A 127 22.70 9.22 -11.92
C THR A 127 23.44 9.70 -10.68
N GLU A 128 24.74 9.96 -10.79
CA GLU A 128 25.53 10.47 -9.67
C GLU A 128 25.00 11.81 -9.13
N ASP A 129 24.46 12.65 -10.00
CA ASP A 129 23.94 13.98 -9.68
C ASP A 129 22.62 13.96 -8.89
N TRP A 130 21.93 12.81 -8.83
CA TRP A 130 20.73 12.68 -8.00
C TRP A 130 21.10 12.70 -6.52
N ASN A 131 20.31 13.43 -5.73
CA ASN A 131 20.48 13.41 -4.28
C ASN A 131 20.09 12.05 -3.69
N LYS A 132 20.39 11.85 -2.41
CA LYS A 132 20.14 10.58 -1.70
C LYS A 132 18.66 10.21 -1.69
N ASP A 133 17.76 11.19 -1.54
CA ASP A 133 16.32 10.95 -1.41
C ASP A 133 15.70 10.53 -2.75
N ASP A 134 16.10 11.17 -3.85
CA ASP A 134 15.73 10.75 -5.20
C ASP A 134 16.20 9.32 -5.49
N LYS A 135 17.45 8.99 -5.12
CA LYS A 135 17.99 7.63 -5.28
C LYS A 135 17.22 6.61 -4.44
N LEU A 136 16.92 6.91 -3.18
CA LEU A 136 16.18 6.02 -2.29
C LEU A 136 14.75 5.79 -2.78
N ALA A 137 14.00 6.88 -3.06
CA ALA A 137 12.64 6.79 -3.56
C ALA A 137 12.57 5.95 -4.84
N TYR A 138 13.51 6.19 -5.76
CA TYR A 138 13.61 5.41 -6.99
C TYR A 138 13.80 3.92 -6.73
N TRP A 139 14.82 3.55 -5.96
CA TRP A 139 15.18 2.13 -5.78
C TRP A 139 14.18 1.37 -4.89
N ILE A 140 13.55 2.03 -3.92
CA ILE A 140 12.45 1.45 -3.13
C ILE A 140 11.26 1.15 -4.06
N ASN A 141 10.85 2.12 -4.88
CA ASN A 141 9.74 1.91 -5.81
C ASN A 141 10.09 0.86 -6.88
N ALA A 142 11.33 0.85 -7.37
CA ALA A 142 11.79 -0.17 -8.31
C ALA A 142 11.68 -1.56 -7.68
N TYR A 143 12.26 -1.78 -6.50
CA TYR A 143 12.19 -3.07 -5.82
C TYR A 143 10.73 -3.55 -5.65
N ASN A 144 9.85 -2.70 -5.12
CA ASN A 144 8.44 -3.06 -4.90
C ASN A 144 7.71 -3.38 -6.20
N THR A 145 7.96 -2.60 -7.25
CA THR A 145 7.37 -2.82 -8.58
C THR A 145 7.82 -4.15 -9.18
N LEU A 146 9.12 -4.45 -9.10
CA LEU A 146 9.68 -5.69 -9.65
C LEU A 146 9.25 -6.92 -8.84
N THR A 147 9.09 -6.80 -7.51
CA THR A 147 8.47 -7.86 -6.70
C THR A 147 7.05 -8.13 -7.18
N VAL A 148 6.22 -7.10 -7.38
CA VAL A 148 4.85 -7.28 -7.89
C VAL A 148 4.85 -7.90 -9.28
N ASP A 149 5.72 -7.46 -10.19
CA ASP A 149 5.87 -8.07 -11.52
C ASP A 149 6.23 -9.56 -11.45
N LEU A 150 7.16 -9.93 -10.56
CA LEU A 150 7.53 -11.33 -10.31
C LEU A 150 6.33 -12.16 -9.85
N ILE A 151 5.54 -11.65 -8.90
CA ILE A 151 4.33 -12.33 -8.44
C ILE A 151 3.33 -12.48 -9.59
N LEU A 152 3.05 -11.41 -10.34
CA LEU A 152 2.07 -11.44 -11.44
C LEU A 152 2.46 -12.43 -12.56
N LYS A 153 3.76 -12.55 -12.85
CA LYS A 153 4.30 -13.54 -13.81
C LYS A 153 4.06 -14.99 -13.39
N ASN A 154 3.95 -15.24 -12.08
CA ASN A 154 3.81 -16.59 -11.52
C ASN A 154 2.41 -16.87 -10.94
N TYR A 155 1.54 -15.86 -10.80
CA TYR A 155 0.21 -15.99 -10.19
C TYR A 155 -0.70 -16.97 -10.96
N PRO A 156 -1.52 -17.82 -10.29
CA PRO A 156 -1.67 -17.94 -8.84
C PRO A 156 -0.55 -18.77 -8.18
N LEU A 157 -0.15 -18.37 -6.97
CA LEU A 157 0.77 -19.07 -6.06
C LEU A 157 0.35 -18.80 -4.62
N GLU A 158 0.76 -19.64 -3.67
CA GLU A 158 0.45 -19.44 -2.24
C GLU A 158 1.55 -18.64 -1.54
N SER A 159 2.80 -18.73 -2.01
CA SER A 159 3.94 -18.01 -1.44
C SER A 159 4.95 -17.62 -2.52
N ILE A 160 5.59 -16.45 -2.37
CA ILE A 160 6.74 -16.08 -3.22
C ILE A 160 7.82 -17.17 -3.23
N LYS A 161 7.91 -17.97 -2.17
CA LYS A 161 8.85 -19.09 -2.04
C LYS A 161 8.54 -20.28 -2.93
N ASP A 162 7.35 -20.34 -3.52
CA ASP A 162 6.99 -21.37 -4.51
C ASP A 162 7.64 -21.10 -5.87
N ILE A 163 8.07 -19.85 -6.08
CA ILE A 163 8.87 -19.45 -7.24
C ILE A 163 10.31 -19.89 -6.99
N LYS A 164 10.93 -20.56 -7.97
CA LYS A 164 12.33 -20.98 -7.86
C LYS A 164 13.26 -19.76 -7.81
N ASP A 165 14.13 -19.71 -6.80
CA ASP A 165 15.17 -18.69 -6.62
C ASP A 165 14.66 -17.23 -6.80
N PRO A 166 13.56 -16.82 -6.14
CA PRO A 166 12.77 -15.67 -6.55
C PRO A 166 13.53 -14.35 -6.49
N TRP A 167 14.48 -14.23 -5.56
CA TRP A 167 15.30 -13.03 -5.41
C TRP A 167 16.53 -13.00 -6.33
N ASP A 168 16.92 -14.14 -6.90
CA ASP A 168 18.15 -14.28 -7.70
C ASP A 168 17.91 -14.25 -9.21
N GLN A 169 16.64 -14.31 -9.66
CA GLN A 169 16.30 -14.27 -11.08
C GLN A 169 16.62 -12.93 -11.72
N ARG A 170 17.52 -12.92 -12.71
CA ARG A 170 17.89 -11.73 -13.49
C ARG A 170 16.88 -11.49 -14.61
N LEU A 171 15.78 -10.80 -14.29
CA LEU A 171 14.61 -10.64 -15.17
C LEU A 171 14.46 -9.24 -15.78
N TRP A 172 15.14 -8.23 -15.23
CA TRP A 172 14.91 -6.83 -15.61
C TRP A 172 16.21 -6.18 -16.07
N GLN A 173 16.22 -5.70 -17.30
CA GLN A 173 17.40 -5.09 -17.91
C GLN A 173 17.39 -3.58 -17.72
N PHE A 174 18.36 -3.04 -16.99
CA PHE A 174 18.61 -1.62 -16.80
C PHE A 174 19.88 -1.26 -17.59
N GLY A 175 19.72 -0.61 -18.75
CA GLY A 175 20.81 -0.43 -19.71
C GLY A 175 21.42 -1.77 -20.15
N ASP A 176 22.73 -1.95 -19.97
CA ASP A 176 23.43 -3.19 -20.32
C ASP A 176 23.40 -4.26 -19.21
N LYS A 177 22.87 -3.93 -18.03
CA LYS A 177 22.91 -4.81 -16.86
C LYS A 177 21.53 -5.42 -16.56
N TRP A 178 21.51 -6.73 -16.41
CA TRP A 178 20.33 -7.45 -15.93
C TRP A 178 20.34 -7.52 -14.41
N TYR A 179 19.33 -6.96 -13.76
CA TYR A 179 19.15 -6.94 -12.32
C TYR A 179 18.22 -8.06 -11.84
N ASN A 180 18.47 -8.52 -10.62
CA ASN A 180 17.54 -9.28 -9.80
C ASN A 180 17.16 -8.47 -8.53
N LEU A 181 16.24 -9.00 -7.70
CA LEU A 181 15.80 -8.30 -6.49
C LEU A 181 16.95 -8.16 -5.46
N ASN A 182 17.78 -9.20 -5.34
CA ASN A 182 18.96 -9.17 -4.47
C ASN A 182 19.97 -8.07 -4.85
N ASP A 183 20.19 -7.82 -6.14
CA ASP A 183 21.08 -6.75 -6.60
C ASP A 183 20.56 -5.37 -6.14
N ILE A 184 19.24 -5.14 -6.18
CA ILE A 184 18.65 -3.87 -5.75
C ILE A 184 18.71 -3.73 -4.22
N GLU A 185 18.34 -4.77 -3.48
CA GLU A 185 18.34 -4.71 -2.02
C GLU A 185 19.77 -4.66 -1.46
N HIS A 186 20.60 -5.65 -1.78
CA HIS A 186 21.90 -5.85 -1.14
C HIS A 186 23.01 -5.00 -1.73
N GLU A 187 23.02 -4.80 -3.04
CA GLU A 187 24.13 -4.10 -3.70
C GLU A 187 23.90 -2.59 -3.85
N ILE A 188 22.66 -2.14 -3.72
CA ILE A 188 22.27 -0.73 -3.85
C ILE A 188 21.65 -0.20 -2.55
N LEU A 189 20.41 -0.57 -2.21
CA LEU A 189 19.65 0.07 -1.12
C LEU A 189 20.36 -0.03 0.23
N ARG A 190 20.83 -1.24 0.60
CA ARG A 190 21.53 -1.46 1.87
C ARG A 190 22.86 -0.72 2.00
N LYS A 191 23.45 -0.24 0.90
CA LYS A 191 24.68 0.58 0.91
C LYS A 191 24.40 2.07 1.04
N MET A 192 23.14 2.48 1.10
CA MET A 192 22.75 3.88 1.25
C MET A 192 22.63 4.33 2.72
N ASP A 193 22.97 3.45 3.68
CA ASP A 193 22.92 3.72 5.13
C ASP A 193 21.56 4.29 5.57
N GLU A 194 20.49 3.58 5.20
CA GLU A 194 19.12 3.89 5.58
C GLU A 194 18.42 2.61 6.08
N PRO A 195 18.39 2.33 7.39
CA PRO A 195 17.82 1.09 7.92
C PRO A 195 16.31 0.98 7.70
N ARG A 196 15.59 2.10 7.51
CA ARG A 196 14.13 2.10 7.32
C ARG A 196 13.70 1.53 5.97
N ILE A 197 14.62 1.31 5.02
CA ILE A 197 14.30 0.60 3.76
C ILE A 197 13.65 -0.74 4.03
N HIS A 198 14.01 -1.43 5.13
CA HIS A 198 13.49 -2.74 5.52
C HIS A 198 12.01 -2.71 5.90
N PHE A 199 11.41 -1.52 6.02
CA PHE A 199 9.98 -1.31 6.23
C PHE A 199 9.29 -0.70 5.01
N ALA A 200 10.07 -0.30 4.00
CA ALA A 200 9.61 0.32 2.77
C ALA A 200 9.60 -0.64 1.57
N ILE A 201 10.39 -1.73 1.63
CA ILE A 201 10.44 -2.76 0.60
C ILE A 201 9.69 -4.02 1.02
N VAL A 202 8.94 -4.63 0.08
CA VAL A 202 8.07 -5.78 0.34
C VAL A 202 8.55 -7.06 -0.37
N CYS A 203 8.53 -8.19 0.32
CA CYS A 203 8.81 -9.53 -0.23
C CYS A 203 7.52 -10.32 -0.54
N ALA A 204 6.39 -9.62 -0.67
CA ALA A 204 5.07 -10.16 -0.96
C ALA A 204 4.60 -11.27 0.01
N SER A 205 4.78 -11.08 1.32
CA SER A 205 4.31 -12.04 2.32
C SER A 205 3.57 -11.40 3.49
N VAL A 206 2.73 -12.17 4.19
CA VAL A 206 1.91 -11.71 5.34
C VAL A 206 2.75 -11.10 6.48
N SER A 207 3.91 -11.68 6.80
CA SER A 207 4.78 -11.15 7.86
C SER A 207 5.77 -10.07 7.39
N CYS A 208 5.76 -9.73 6.11
CA CYS A 208 6.51 -8.61 5.56
C CYS A 208 5.94 -7.26 6.05
N PRO A 209 6.70 -6.14 6.00
CA PRO A 209 6.07 -4.83 6.04
C PRO A 209 5.06 -4.72 4.92
N LYS A 210 4.00 -3.94 5.16
CA LYS A 210 2.94 -3.78 4.18
C LYS A 210 3.48 -3.03 2.97
N LEU A 211 2.99 -3.36 1.77
CA LEU A 211 3.21 -2.51 0.60
C LEU A 211 2.42 -1.22 0.81
N GLN A 212 3.12 -0.08 0.85
CA GLN A 212 2.46 1.22 0.98
C GLN A 212 1.56 1.47 -0.24
N ASN A 213 0.36 1.99 0.00
CA ASN A 213 -0.62 2.26 -1.07
C ASN A 213 -0.32 3.57 -1.82
N GLU A 214 0.89 4.08 -1.70
CA GLU A 214 1.41 5.26 -2.39
C GLU A 214 2.87 5.06 -2.75
N ALA A 215 3.30 5.69 -3.85
CA ALA A 215 4.69 5.63 -4.25
C ALA A 215 5.56 6.51 -3.35
N PHE A 216 6.78 6.06 -3.09
CA PHE A 216 7.76 6.89 -2.40
C PHE A 216 8.21 8.03 -3.32
N THR A 217 8.40 9.22 -2.77
CA THR A 217 8.83 10.41 -3.54
C THR A 217 9.92 11.13 -2.77
N ALA A 218 10.89 11.74 -3.45
CA ALA A 218 11.99 12.43 -2.78
C ALA A 218 11.48 13.54 -1.85
N SER A 219 10.46 14.28 -2.29
CA SER A 219 9.84 15.37 -1.53
C SER A 219 9.17 14.95 -0.21
N LYS A 220 8.78 13.66 -0.08
CA LYS A 220 8.09 13.12 1.09
C LYS A 220 8.82 11.96 1.75
N LEU A 221 10.03 11.63 1.28
CA LEU A 221 10.68 10.35 1.60
C LEU A 221 10.84 10.17 3.11
N GLU A 222 11.30 11.20 3.81
CA GLU A 222 11.50 11.15 5.26
C GLU A 222 10.21 10.86 6.03
N GLU A 223 9.12 11.54 5.67
CA GLU A 223 7.80 11.31 6.25
C GLU A 223 7.33 9.88 5.96
N GLN A 224 7.45 9.44 4.71
CA GLN A 224 6.99 8.12 4.26
C GLN A 224 7.77 6.98 4.93
N LEU A 225 9.10 7.09 5.04
CA LEU A 225 9.93 6.12 5.73
C LEU A 225 9.62 6.06 7.23
N THR A 226 9.42 7.22 7.85
CA THR A 226 9.05 7.32 9.27
C THR A 226 7.68 6.69 9.52
N ASN A 227 6.70 6.97 8.67
CA ASN A 227 5.36 6.40 8.77
C ASN A 227 5.40 4.88 8.58
N ALA A 228 6.08 4.38 7.53
CA ALA A 228 6.22 2.94 7.30
C ALA A 228 6.89 2.23 8.49
N THR A 229 7.89 2.87 9.11
CA THR A 229 8.57 2.36 10.31
C THR A 229 7.61 2.29 11.50
N ASN A 230 6.89 3.38 11.78
CA ASN A 230 5.94 3.45 12.89
C ASN A 230 4.82 2.41 12.73
N GLU A 231 4.25 2.29 11.54
CA GLU A 231 3.21 1.31 11.23
C GLU A 231 3.71 -0.12 11.43
N PHE A 232 4.90 -0.44 10.94
CA PHE A 232 5.48 -1.78 11.09
C PHE A 232 5.73 -2.13 12.56
N LEU A 233 6.30 -1.20 13.33
CA LEU A 233 6.59 -1.40 14.74
C LEU A 233 5.30 -1.50 15.57
N ALA A 234 4.28 -0.71 15.26
CA ALA A 234 3.00 -0.75 15.96
C ALA A 234 2.19 -2.03 15.70
N ASP A 235 2.50 -2.79 14.64
CA ASP A 235 1.81 -4.03 14.32
C ASP A 235 2.12 -5.13 15.35
N THR A 236 1.15 -5.39 16.24
CA THR A 236 1.27 -6.38 17.30
C THR A 236 1.36 -7.81 16.80
N SER A 237 0.99 -8.10 15.55
CA SER A 237 1.24 -9.41 14.93
C SER A 237 2.73 -9.62 14.62
N LYS A 238 3.49 -8.53 14.43
CA LYS A 238 4.90 -8.54 14.04
C LYS A 238 5.84 -8.20 15.18
N ASN A 239 5.43 -7.33 16.10
CA ASN A 239 6.27 -6.82 17.17
C ASN A 239 5.51 -6.69 18.50
N GLU A 240 6.16 -6.99 19.62
CA GLU A 240 5.67 -6.72 20.97
C GLU A 240 6.77 -6.07 21.78
N PHE A 241 6.44 -4.95 22.44
CA PHE A 241 7.40 -4.17 23.22
C PHE A 241 6.99 -4.10 24.69
N SER A 242 7.92 -4.42 25.56
CA SER A 242 7.89 -4.06 26.98
C SER A 242 9.28 -3.57 27.38
N LYS A 243 9.39 -3.01 28.59
CA LYS A 243 10.67 -2.50 29.10
C LYS A 243 11.76 -3.57 29.12
N ASP A 244 11.44 -4.78 29.56
CA ASP A 244 12.43 -5.83 29.88
C ASP A 244 12.38 -7.02 28.93
N GLU A 245 11.37 -7.10 28.06
CA GLU A 245 11.21 -8.17 27.08
C GLU A 245 10.61 -7.63 25.78
N ILE A 246 11.22 -8.00 24.65
CA ILE A 246 10.72 -7.66 23.32
C ILE A 246 10.64 -8.93 22.46
N LYS A 247 9.60 -8.98 21.64
CA LYS A 247 9.38 -10.07 20.67
C LYS A 247 9.20 -9.47 19.28
N LEU A 248 10.21 -9.60 18.45
CA LEU A 248 10.35 -8.84 17.21
C LEU A 248 10.11 -9.69 15.95
N SER A 249 9.84 -9.02 14.83
CA SER A 249 9.90 -9.68 13.52
C SER A 249 11.29 -10.23 13.23
N LYS A 250 11.37 -11.32 12.44
CA LYS A 250 12.64 -11.89 11.98
C LYS A 250 13.46 -10.94 11.10
N ILE A 251 12.87 -9.86 10.59
CA ILE A 251 13.59 -8.79 9.85
C ILE A 251 14.75 -8.23 10.68
N PHE A 252 14.53 -7.96 11.97
CA PHE A 252 15.59 -7.50 12.87
C PHE A 252 16.69 -8.54 13.12
N LYS A 253 16.39 -9.83 12.93
CA LYS A 253 17.38 -10.91 12.99
C LYS A 253 18.20 -10.98 11.70
N TRP A 254 17.53 -10.94 10.55
CA TRP A 254 18.16 -11.10 9.24
C TRP A 254 19.03 -9.90 8.86
N PHE A 255 18.57 -8.69 9.19
CA PHE A 255 19.23 -7.43 8.84
C PHE A 255 19.83 -6.70 10.05
N LYS A 256 20.17 -7.45 11.11
CA LYS A 256 20.73 -6.92 12.37
C LYS A 256 21.83 -5.87 12.15
N LYS A 257 22.73 -6.10 11.20
CA LYS A 257 23.86 -5.19 10.91
C LYS A 257 23.42 -3.81 10.46
N ASP A 258 22.30 -3.72 9.74
CA ASP A 258 21.82 -2.47 9.15
C ASP A 258 21.20 -1.58 10.24
N PHE A 259 20.51 -2.19 11.22
CA PHE A 259 19.96 -1.48 12.38
C PHE A 259 21.01 -1.06 13.41
N GLU A 260 22.22 -1.64 13.37
CA GLU A 260 23.28 -1.41 14.34
C GLU A 260 24.42 -0.49 13.81
N GLN A 261 24.20 0.20 12.68
CA GLN A 261 25.19 1.10 12.09
C GLN A 261 25.43 2.36 12.95
N ASN A 262 24.37 2.91 13.55
CA ASN A 262 24.38 4.17 14.30
C ASN A 262 23.94 4.02 15.75
N GLY A 263 24.26 2.89 16.38
CA GLY A 263 23.85 2.57 17.75
C GLY A 263 23.47 1.10 17.90
N SER A 264 22.84 0.75 19.02
CA SER A 264 22.28 -0.57 19.23
C SER A 264 20.92 -0.71 18.53
N LEU A 265 20.46 -1.94 18.31
CA LEU A 265 19.07 -2.18 17.89
C LEU A 265 18.05 -1.56 18.87
N ILE A 266 18.38 -1.48 20.16
CA ILE A 266 17.50 -0.87 21.16
C ILE A 266 17.45 0.65 20.97
N ASP A 267 18.58 1.29 20.66
CA ASP A 267 18.62 2.72 20.30
C ASP A 267 17.75 3.01 19.07
N PHE A 268 17.79 2.13 18.06
CA PHE A 268 16.91 2.23 16.90
C PHE A 268 15.44 2.14 17.30
N LEU A 269 15.05 1.10 18.04
CA LEU A 269 13.65 0.88 18.42
C LEU A 269 13.09 2.01 19.31
N ASN A 270 13.88 2.49 20.28
CA ASN A 270 13.48 3.56 21.20
C ASN A 270 13.22 4.92 20.51
N GLN A 271 13.67 5.10 19.26
CA GLN A 271 13.33 6.30 18.46
C GLN A 271 11.88 6.29 17.98
N TYR A 272 11.27 5.12 17.84
CA TYR A 272 9.96 4.94 17.20
C TYR A 272 8.92 4.29 18.13
N THR A 273 9.30 3.83 19.32
CA THR A 273 8.39 3.23 20.30
C THR A 273 8.10 4.16 21.46
N THR A 274 6.86 4.16 21.95
CA THR A 274 6.47 4.90 23.17
C THR A 274 6.96 4.24 24.45
N VAL A 275 7.31 2.94 24.39
CA VAL A 275 7.91 2.20 25.49
C VAL A 275 9.42 2.44 25.46
N THR A 276 10.01 2.87 26.58
CA THR A 276 11.46 2.89 26.76
C THR A 276 11.95 1.48 27.06
N ILE A 277 12.52 0.83 26.06
CA ILE A 277 13.09 -0.52 26.14
C ILE A 277 14.45 -0.44 26.82
N SER A 278 14.69 -1.32 27.78
CA SER A 278 15.99 -1.46 28.45
C SER A 278 17.04 -2.05 27.50
N GLU A 279 18.28 -1.58 27.57
CA GLU A 279 19.42 -2.20 26.88
C GLU A 279 19.59 -3.69 27.20
N SER A 280 19.18 -4.09 28.40
CA SER A 280 19.23 -5.49 28.87
C SER A 280 17.97 -6.28 28.54
N ALA A 281 17.02 -5.75 27.76
CA ALA A 281 15.76 -6.42 27.46
C ALA A 281 16.01 -7.77 26.78
N LYS A 282 15.26 -8.80 27.20
CA LYS A 282 15.29 -10.12 26.59
C LYS A 282 14.70 -10.04 25.19
N LYS A 283 15.45 -10.53 24.19
CA LYS A 283 15.07 -10.48 22.78
C LYS A 283 14.62 -11.85 22.31
N SER A 284 13.41 -11.94 21.78
CA SER A 284 12.92 -13.12 21.07
C SER A 284 12.35 -12.71 19.71
N TYR A 285 12.09 -13.69 18.83
CA TYR A 285 11.57 -13.42 17.49
C TYR A 285 10.27 -14.16 17.25
N LYS A 286 9.32 -13.50 16.58
CA LYS A 286 8.07 -14.11 16.10
C LYS A 286 8.32 -15.04 14.93
N ASP A 287 7.37 -15.95 14.70
CA ASP A 287 7.34 -16.70 13.45
C ASP A 287 7.03 -15.81 12.26
N TYR A 288 7.36 -16.30 11.07
CA TYR A 288 7.27 -15.52 9.84
C TYR A 288 6.42 -16.28 8.85
N ASN A 289 5.24 -15.74 8.59
CA ASN A 289 4.31 -16.26 7.60
C ASN A 289 4.73 -15.79 6.19
N TRP A 290 4.96 -16.79 5.34
CA TRP A 290 5.37 -16.62 3.94
C TRP A 290 4.21 -16.68 2.96
N ASP A 291 2.98 -16.89 3.43
CA ASP A 291 1.77 -16.80 2.62
C ASP A 291 1.72 -15.43 1.91
N LEU A 292 1.21 -15.44 0.68
CA LEU A 292 1.10 -14.27 -0.17
C LEU A 292 0.24 -13.18 0.50
N ASN A 293 0.59 -11.91 0.28
CA ASN A 293 -0.13 -10.77 0.82
C ASN A 293 -1.30 -10.32 -0.07
N ASP A 294 -2.25 -11.22 -0.36
CA ASP A 294 -3.40 -10.94 -1.24
C ASP A 294 -4.77 -10.85 -0.54
#